data_AF-A0A2T0BCI8-F1
#
_entry.id   AF-A0A2T0BCI8-F1
#
_cell.length_a   1.000
_cell.length_b   1.000
_cell.length_c   1.000
_cell.angle_alpha   90.00
_cell.angle_beta   90.00
_cell.angle_gamma   90.00
#
_symmetry.space_group_name_H-M   'P 1'
#
loop_
_entity.id
_entity.type
_entity.pdbx_description
1 polymer ?
#
loop_
_entity_poly.entity_id
_entity_poly.type
_entity_poly.pdbx_seq_one_letter_code
_entity_poly.pdbx_strand_id
1 'polypeptide(L)'
;MQWFIYIIILKFKYFLSYKQNLFEAAGMFGLVGIIGALAASVVRRIADKKSPRFTLSIAIVISALSYVCFLLFGYQMWGLIIGVVLLDLGIQSGQISNQARINALDAAARNRNNAVYMTFYFCGGALGSFLGTFFWGFWGWTGVCVVGIIFQIVAAAIHFSGIKHRSSDS
;
A
#
# COMPACT_ATOMS: atom_id res chain seq x y z
N MET A 1 -2.73 -9.74 3.49
CA MET A 1 -1.61 -8.84 3.15
C MET A 1 -0.30 -9.56 2.86
N GLN A 2 0.15 -10.52 3.68
CA GLN A 2 1.35 -11.35 3.37
C GLN A 2 1.25 -12.17 2.06
N TRP A 3 0.04 -12.44 1.57
CA TRP A 3 -0.18 -13.24 0.36
C TRP A 3 0.11 -12.52 -0.96
N PHE A 4 0.06 -11.18 -0.98
CA PHE A 4 0.45 -10.39 -2.17
C PHE A 4 1.96 -10.44 -2.43
N ILE A 5 2.74 -10.50 -1.35
CA ILE A 5 4.19 -10.78 -1.38
C ILE A 5 4.45 -12.16 -2.00
N TYR A 6 3.63 -13.17 -1.70
CA TYR A 6 3.78 -14.51 -2.27
C TYR A 6 3.54 -14.56 -3.78
N ILE A 7 2.56 -13.81 -4.30
CA ILE A 7 2.29 -13.74 -5.75
C ILE A 7 3.42 -13.03 -6.50
N ILE A 8 3.99 -11.97 -5.90
CA ILE A 8 5.17 -11.28 -6.44
C ILE A 8 6.38 -12.22 -6.42
N ILE A 9 6.63 -12.93 -5.31
CA ILE A 9 7.69 -13.96 -5.21
C ILE A 9 7.50 -15.06 -6.26
N LEU A 10 6.27 -15.49 -6.53
CA LEU A 10 5.98 -16.54 -7.52
C LEU A 10 6.28 -16.09 -8.96
N LYS A 11 5.83 -14.88 -9.34
CA LYS A 11 6.15 -14.33 -10.68
C LYS A 11 7.66 -14.09 -10.83
N PHE A 12 8.33 -13.75 -9.73
CA PHE A 12 9.77 -13.50 -9.69
C PHE A 12 10.60 -14.79 -9.77
N LYS A 13 10.17 -15.87 -9.10
CA LYS A 13 10.77 -17.20 -9.20
C LYS A 13 10.69 -17.75 -10.63
N TYR A 14 9.56 -17.55 -11.30
CA TYR A 14 9.38 -17.95 -12.71
C TYR A 14 10.25 -17.15 -13.68
N PHE A 15 10.45 -15.85 -13.42
CA PHE A 15 11.33 -15.00 -14.24
C PHE A 15 12.82 -15.29 -14.03
N LEU A 16 13.23 -15.59 -12.80
CA LEU A 16 14.63 -15.91 -12.45
C LEU A 16 15.07 -17.29 -12.92
N SER A 17 14.16 -18.29 -12.93
CA SER A 17 14.48 -19.63 -13.44
C SER A 17 14.89 -19.63 -14.91
N TYR A 18 14.66 -18.52 -15.63
CA TYR A 18 15.02 -18.35 -17.02
C TYR A 18 16.43 -17.77 -17.25
N LYS A 19 17.13 -17.15 -16.26
CA LYS A 19 18.39 -16.45 -16.58
C LYS A 19 19.58 -16.33 -15.60
N GLN A 20 19.58 -16.71 -14.30
CA GLN A 20 20.84 -16.58 -13.51
C GLN A 20 20.90 -17.35 -12.17
N ASN A 21 22.13 -17.58 -11.68
CA ASN A 21 22.47 -18.31 -10.45
C ASN A 21 21.82 -17.69 -9.18
N LEU A 22 21.14 -18.52 -8.38
CA LEU A 22 20.31 -18.14 -7.23
C LEU A 22 20.99 -17.21 -6.19
N PHE A 23 22.31 -17.30 -6.04
CA PHE A 23 23.08 -16.58 -5.00
C PHE A 23 23.30 -15.09 -5.31
N GLU A 24 23.52 -14.71 -6.57
CA GLU A 24 23.70 -13.31 -6.96
C GLU A 24 22.39 -12.52 -6.83
N ALA A 25 21.28 -13.15 -7.24
CA ALA A 25 19.96 -12.59 -7.05
C ALA A 25 19.66 -12.35 -5.57
N ALA A 26 19.86 -13.36 -4.70
CA ALA A 26 19.63 -13.25 -3.26
C ALA A 26 20.49 -12.18 -2.58
N GLY A 27 21.77 -12.03 -2.97
CA GLY A 27 22.67 -11.00 -2.45
C GLY A 27 22.23 -9.59 -2.82
N MET A 28 21.79 -9.37 -4.07
CA MET A 28 21.22 -8.09 -4.49
C MET A 28 19.90 -7.79 -3.77
N PHE A 29 19.04 -8.78 -3.51
CA PHE A 29 17.82 -8.62 -2.72
C PHE A 29 18.08 -8.21 -1.27
N GLY A 30 19.13 -8.73 -0.64
CA GLY A 30 19.53 -8.32 0.71
C GLY A 30 19.91 -6.84 0.78
N LEU A 31 20.73 -6.36 -0.16
CA LEU A 31 21.15 -4.95 -0.22
C LEU A 31 19.96 -4.01 -0.49
N VAL A 32 19.09 -4.44 -1.39
CA VAL A 32 17.85 -3.74 -1.74
C VAL A 32 16.89 -3.64 -0.55
N GLY A 33 16.72 -4.72 0.20
CA GLY A 33 15.90 -4.74 1.41
C GLY A 33 16.43 -3.80 2.49
N ILE A 34 17.77 -3.72 2.63
CA ILE A 34 18.43 -2.77 3.54
C ILE A 34 18.20 -1.32 3.10
N ILE A 35 18.41 -1.00 1.82
CA ILE A 35 18.19 0.35 1.29
C ILE A 35 16.72 0.76 1.41
N GLY A 36 15.79 -0.17 1.12
CA GLY A 36 14.36 0.05 1.26
C GLY A 36 13.92 0.29 2.72
N ALA A 37 14.47 -0.48 3.66
CA ALA A 37 14.20 -0.30 5.09
C ALA A 37 14.73 1.05 5.61
N LEU A 38 15.92 1.47 5.16
CA LEU A 38 16.49 2.77 5.52
C LEU A 38 15.69 3.93 4.92
N ALA A 39 15.35 3.88 3.64
CA ALA A 39 14.51 4.88 2.99
C ALA A 39 13.12 4.99 3.64
N ALA A 40 12.53 3.84 4.01
CA ALA A 40 11.27 3.79 4.73
C ALA A 40 11.34 4.49 6.10
N SER A 41 12.43 4.28 6.85
CA SER A 41 12.60 4.87 8.17
C SER A 41 12.67 6.41 8.14
N VAL A 42 13.28 6.99 7.11
CA VAL A 42 13.46 8.44 6.95
C VAL A 42 12.14 9.12 6.57
N VAL A 43 11.41 8.57 5.59
CA VAL A 43 10.12 9.14 5.15
C VAL A 43 9.06 9.03 6.26
N ARG A 44 9.08 7.94 7.03
CA ARG A 44 8.16 7.74 8.16
C ARG A 44 8.35 8.79 9.26
N ARG A 45 9.60 9.17 9.56
CA ARG A 45 9.92 10.18 10.59
C ARG A 45 9.40 11.58 10.27
N ILE A 46 9.18 11.89 9.00
CA ILE A 46 8.60 13.17 8.53
C ILE A 46 7.07 13.17 8.67
N ALA A 47 6.43 12.00 8.58
CA ALA A 47 4.98 11.85 8.68
C ALA A 47 4.44 12.02 10.12
N ASP A 48 5.27 11.76 11.13
CA ASP A 48 4.85 11.71 12.55
C ASP A 48 4.52 13.08 13.19
N LYS A 49 4.86 14.21 12.57
CA LYS A 49 4.67 15.55 13.16
C LYS A 49 3.35 16.25 12.82
N LYS A 50 2.42 15.59 12.12
CA LYS A 50 1.22 16.27 11.58
C LYS A 50 -0.09 15.55 11.93
N SER A 51 -1.20 16.29 11.80
CA SER A 51 -2.56 15.80 12.13
C SER A 51 -2.88 14.48 11.41
N PRO A 52 -3.56 13.51 12.06
CA PRO A 52 -3.92 12.22 11.46
C PRO A 52 -4.65 12.33 10.10
N ARG A 53 -5.39 13.41 9.86
CA ARG A 53 -6.06 13.66 8.56
C ARG A 53 -5.07 14.03 7.46
N PHE A 54 -4.07 14.85 7.79
CA PHE A 54 -3.04 15.26 6.86
C PHE A 54 -2.14 14.06 6.51
N THR A 55 -1.77 13.25 7.51
CA THR A 55 -1.01 12.03 7.31
C THR A 55 -1.75 11.02 6.43
N LEU A 56 -3.08 10.91 6.57
CA LEU A 56 -3.90 10.08 5.69
C LEU A 56 -3.93 10.59 4.25
N SER A 57 -3.98 11.91 4.04
CA SER A 57 -3.93 12.49 2.68
C SER A 57 -2.60 12.18 1.99
N ILE A 58 -1.47 12.33 2.71
CA ILE A 58 -0.14 11.95 2.21
C ILE A 58 -0.07 10.46 1.91
N ALA A 59 -0.61 9.62 2.80
CA ALA A 59 -0.63 8.17 2.62
C ALA A 59 -1.31 7.75 1.31
N ILE A 60 -2.45 8.37 0.98
CA ILE A 60 -3.17 8.13 -0.28
C ILE A 60 -2.31 8.53 -1.48
N VAL A 61 -1.69 9.71 -1.44
CA VAL A 61 -0.84 10.22 -2.54
C VAL A 61 0.39 9.34 -2.75
N ILE A 62 1.10 8.98 -1.68
CA ILE A 62 2.27 8.09 -1.75
C ILE A 62 1.87 6.72 -2.30
N SER A 63 0.74 6.18 -1.84
CA SER A 63 0.24 4.89 -2.35
C SER A 63 -0.12 4.97 -3.83
N ALA A 64 -0.77 6.04 -4.29
CA ALA A 64 -1.06 6.25 -5.71
C ALA A 64 0.23 6.37 -6.55
N LEU A 65 1.22 7.13 -6.08
CA LEU A 65 2.52 7.28 -6.74
C LEU A 65 3.25 5.95 -6.86
N SER A 66 3.10 5.05 -5.88
CA SER A 66 3.70 3.71 -5.96
C SER A 66 3.14 2.89 -7.13
N TYR A 67 1.82 2.93 -7.37
CA TYR A 67 1.22 2.25 -8.51
C TYR A 67 1.59 2.88 -9.85
N VAL A 68 1.77 4.20 -9.91
CA VAL A 68 2.32 4.88 -11.08
C VAL A 68 3.78 4.44 -11.33
N CYS A 69 4.58 4.33 -10.27
CA CYS A 69 5.95 3.80 -10.34
C CYS A 69 5.96 2.36 -10.85
N PHE A 70 5.03 1.51 -10.41
CA PHE A 70 4.88 0.15 -10.91
C PHE A 70 4.47 0.06 -12.37
N LEU A 71 3.70 1.02 -12.89
CA LEU A 71 3.36 1.07 -14.31
C LEU A 71 4.56 1.46 -15.17
N LEU A 72 5.33 2.46 -14.74
CA LEU A 72 6.42 3.02 -15.54
C LEU A 72 7.72 2.21 -15.44
N PHE A 73 8.04 1.71 -14.23
CA PHE A 73 9.32 1.09 -13.91
C PHE A 73 9.16 -0.33 -13.35
N GLY A 74 7.96 -0.92 -13.38
CA GLY A 74 7.70 -2.26 -12.83
C GLY A 74 8.38 -3.41 -13.56
N TYR A 75 8.97 -3.16 -14.73
CA TYR A 75 9.80 -4.13 -15.45
C TYR A 75 11.28 -4.08 -15.03
N GLN A 76 11.66 -3.11 -14.18
CA GLN A 76 13.03 -2.85 -13.76
C GLN A 76 13.14 -3.12 -12.26
N MET A 77 14.19 -3.82 -11.87
CA MET A 77 14.39 -4.23 -10.47
C MET A 77 14.32 -3.04 -9.51
N TRP A 78 15.05 -1.96 -9.80
CA TRP A 78 15.06 -0.75 -8.98
C TRP A 78 13.69 -0.08 -8.88
N GLY A 79 12.87 -0.12 -9.94
CA GLY A 79 11.53 0.46 -9.95
C GLY A 79 10.55 -0.30 -9.08
N LEU A 80 10.62 -1.64 -9.10
CA LEU A 80 9.85 -2.50 -8.20
C LEU A 80 10.18 -2.23 -6.73
N ILE A 81 11.46 -2.03 -6.42
CA ILE A 81 11.93 -1.78 -5.05
C ILE A 81 11.35 -0.46 -4.53
N ILE A 82 11.54 0.61 -5.31
CA ILE A 82 11.04 1.94 -4.93
C ILE A 82 9.52 1.90 -4.79
N GLY A 83 8.82 1.29 -5.75
CA GLY A 83 7.37 1.16 -5.69
C GLY A 83 6.89 0.40 -4.45
N VAL A 84 7.52 -0.72 -4.09
CA VAL A 84 7.13 -1.50 -2.90
C VAL A 84 7.36 -0.71 -1.62
N VAL A 85 8.49 -0.02 -1.50
CA VAL A 85 8.79 0.82 -0.33
C VAL A 85 7.77 1.94 -0.19
N LEU A 86 7.46 2.63 -1.29
CA LEU A 86 6.43 3.69 -1.30
C LEU A 86 5.06 3.13 -0.93
N LEU A 87 4.66 1.97 -1.48
CA LEU A 87 3.37 1.36 -1.20
C LEU A 87 3.26 0.97 0.29
N ASP A 88 4.28 0.35 0.87
CA ASP A 88 4.26 -0.04 2.30
C ASP A 88 4.16 1.19 3.20
N LEU A 89 4.95 2.23 2.90
CA LEU A 89 4.88 3.49 3.63
C LEU A 89 3.49 4.11 3.58
N GLY A 90 2.89 4.17 2.39
CA GLY A 90 1.55 4.71 2.19
C GLY A 90 0.52 3.91 2.99
N ILE A 91 0.50 2.59 2.85
CA ILE A 91 -0.51 1.76 3.51
C ILE A 91 -0.36 1.81 5.03
N GLN A 92 0.87 1.67 5.56
CA GLN A 92 1.08 1.68 7.00
C GLN A 92 0.79 3.04 7.62
N SER A 93 1.17 4.14 6.95
CA SER A 93 0.84 5.49 7.42
C SER A 93 -0.67 5.74 7.44
N GLY A 94 -1.38 5.26 6.41
CA GLY A 94 -2.85 5.33 6.33
C GLY A 94 -3.52 4.50 7.42
N GLN A 95 -3.03 3.28 7.68
CA GLN A 95 -3.54 2.41 8.73
C GLN A 95 -3.37 3.04 10.12
N ILE A 96 -2.17 3.55 10.45
CA ILE A 96 -1.90 4.21 11.73
C ILE A 96 -2.80 5.44 11.89
N SER A 97 -2.95 6.25 10.84
CA SER A 97 -3.82 7.43 10.84
C SER A 97 -5.29 7.08 11.05
N ASN A 98 -5.78 6.02 10.39
CA ASN A 98 -7.15 5.54 10.56
C ASN A 98 -7.39 4.99 11.96
N GLN A 99 -6.46 4.18 12.49
CA GLN A 99 -6.56 3.67 13.86
C GLN A 99 -6.54 4.81 14.89
N ALA A 100 -5.69 5.82 14.72
CA ALA A 100 -5.65 6.98 15.60
C ALA A 100 -7.01 7.72 15.62
N ARG A 101 -7.66 7.86 14.46
CA ARG A 101 -9.00 8.45 14.36
C ARG A 101 -10.08 7.59 15.03
N ILE A 102 -10.03 6.27 14.84
CA ILE A 102 -10.99 5.33 15.44
C ILE A 102 -10.85 5.31 16.97
N ASN A 103 -9.61 5.29 17.47
CA ASN A 103 -9.30 5.28 18.89
C ASN A 103 -9.69 6.60 19.60
N ALA A 104 -9.89 7.68 18.84
CA ALA A 104 -10.33 8.97 19.33
C ALA A 104 -11.86 9.14 19.39
N LEU A 105 -12.65 8.21 18.85
CA LEU A 105 -14.12 8.31 18.82
C LEU A 105 -14.75 8.10 20.20
N ASP A 106 -14.47 6.97 20.84
CA ASP A 106 -15.00 6.62 22.15
C ASP A 106 -14.05 5.64 22.83
N ALA A 107 -13.57 6.02 24.02
CA ALA A 107 -12.66 5.20 24.81
C ALA A 107 -13.32 3.91 25.32
N ALA A 108 -14.62 3.93 25.63
CA ALA A 108 -15.35 2.78 26.17
C ALA A 108 -15.63 1.72 25.08
N ALA A 109 -15.89 2.15 23.85
CA ALA A 109 -16.13 1.27 22.71
C ALA A 109 -14.87 0.95 21.87
N ARG A 110 -13.67 1.33 22.31
CA ARG A 110 -12.40 1.14 21.55
C ARG A 110 -12.24 -0.27 20.99
N ASN A 111 -12.46 -1.30 21.81
CA ASN A 111 -12.24 -2.68 21.38
C ASN A 111 -13.21 -3.10 20.26
N ARG A 112 -14.49 -2.71 20.39
CA ARG A 112 -15.52 -2.97 19.37
C ARG A 112 -15.21 -2.23 18.07
N ASN A 113 -14.86 -0.95 18.15
CA ASN A 113 -14.56 -0.14 16.96
C ASN A 113 -13.32 -0.65 16.23
N ASN A 114 -12.28 -1.07 16.96
CA ASN A 114 -11.09 -1.69 16.36
C ASN A 114 -11.40 -3.04 15.71
N ALA A 115 -12.24 -3.87 16.33
CA ALA A 115 -12.66 -5.14 15.73
C ALA A 115 -13.40 -4.91 14.40
N VAL A 116 -14.39 -4.00 14.40
CA VAL A 116 -15.14 -3.63 13.19
C VAL A 116 -14.19 -3.09 12.10
N TYR A 117 -13.26 -2.21 12.45
CA TYR A 117 -12.25 -1.71 11.52
C TYR A 117 -11.41 -2.84 10.92
N MET A 118 -10.90 -3.74 11.74
CA MET A 118 -10.08 -4.85 11.25
C MET A 118 -10.87 -5.81 10.37
N THR A 119 -12.15 -6.06 10.65
CA THR A 119 -13.04 -6.83 9.77
C THR A 119 -13.11 -6.19 8.38
N PHE A 120 -13.41 -4.89 8.30
CA PHE A 120 -13.45 -4.19 7.00
C PHE A 120 -12.08 -4.15 6.32
N TYR A 121 -11.00 -4.00 7.09
CA TYR A 121 -9.63 -4.03 6.58
C TYR A 121 -9.30 -5.37 5.90
N PHE A 122 -9.63 -6.48 6.54
CA PHE A 122 -9.43 -7.81 5.97
C PHE A 122 -10.35 -8.09 4.79
N CYS A 123 -11.63 -7.69 4.86
CA CYS A 123 -12.55 -7.80 3.73
C CYS A 123 -12.06 -7.02 2.51
N GLY A 124 -11.61 -5.78 2.69
CA GLY A 124 -11.00 -4.97 1.64
C GLY A 124 -9.73 -5.63 1.09
N GLY A 125 -8.87 -6.17 1.96
CA GLY A 125 -7.68 -6.91 1.55
C GLY A 125 -8.00 -8.18 0.73
N ALA A 126 -9.06 -8.91 1.09
CA ALA A 126 -9.52 -10.08 0.36
C ALA A 126 -10.08 -9.69 -1.02
N LEU A 127 -10.93 -8.65 -1.08
CA LEU A 127 -11.47 -8.12 -2.34
C LEU A 127 -10.36 -7.62 -3.27
N GLY A 128 -9.41 -6.86 -2.74
CA GLY A 128 -8.25 -6.39 -3.51
C GLY A 128 -7.39 -7.54 -4.05
N SER A 129 -7.23 -8.62 -3.27
CA SER A 129 -6.50 -9.82 -3.70
C SER A 129 -7.22 -10.59 -4.78
N PHE A 130 -8.54 -10.74 -4.65
CA PHE A 130 -9.39 -11.36 -5.65
C PHE A 130 -9.35 -10.59 -6.97
N LEU A 131 -9.60 -9.28 -6.93
CA LEU A 131 -9.59 -8.43 -8.13
C LEU A 131 -8.20 -8.36 -8.76
N GLY A 132 -7.13 -8.23 -7.97
CA GLY A 132 -5.76 -8.24 -8.48
C GLY A 132 -5.46 -9.54 -9.23
N THR A 133 -5.79 -10.69 -8.64
CA THR A 133 -5.58 -12.00 -9.27
C THR A 133 -6.43 -12.18 -10.52
N PHE A 134 -7.69 -11.74 -10.48
CA PHE A 134 -8.61 -11.82 -11.61
C PHE A 134 -8.11 -11.00 -12.81
N PHE A 135 -7.77 -9.73 -12.60
CA PHE A 135 -7.29 -8.83 -13.66
C PHE A 135 -5.88 -9.16 -14.14
N TRP A 136 -5.08 -9.87 -13.35
CA TRP A 136 -3.82 -10.42 -13.80
C TRP A 136 -4.00 -11.42 -14.95
N GLY A 137 -5.06 -12.22 -14.91
CA GLY A 137 -5.35 -13.21 -15.97
C GLY A 137 -5.58 -12.58 -17.34
N PHE A 138 -6.11 -11.36 -17.39
CA PHE A 138 -6.46 -10.66 -18.64
C PHE A 138 -5.36 -9.67 -19.08
N TRP A 139 -4.87 -8.84 -18.16
CA TRP A 139 -3.96 -7.72 -18.48
C TRP A 139 -2.63 -7.79 -17.74
N GLY A 140 -2.33 -8.92 -17.11
CA GLY A 140 -1.05 -9.16 -16.44
C GLY A 140 -0.73 -8.10 -15.38
N TRP A 141 0.50 -7.60 -15.41
CA TRP A 141 1.01 -6.64 -14.43
C TRP A 141 0.24 -5.30 -14.47
N THR A 142 -0.07 -4.82 -15.68
CA THR A 142 -0.79 -3.57 -15.89
C THR A 142 -2.19 -3.63 -15.29
N GLY A 143 -2.89 -4.76 -15.43
CA GLY A 143 -4.21 -4.97 -14.81
C GLY A 143 -4.20 -4.79 -13.29
N VAL A 144 -3.20 -5.37 -12.61
CA VAL A 144 -3.03 -5.22 -11.16
C VAL A 144 -2.76 -3.78 -10.76
N CYS A 145 -1.91 -3.08 -11.52
CA CYS A 145 -1.61 -1.68 -11.23
C CYS A 145 -2.83 -0.78 -11.41
N VAL A 146 -3.62 -0.99 -12.47
CA VAL A 146 -4.86 -0.24 -12.74
C VAL A 146 -5.88 -0.46 -11.62
N VAL A 147 -6.08 -1.70 -11.17
CA VAL A 147 -6.95 -2.01 -10.02
C VAL A 147 -6.48 -1.25 -8.77
N GLY A 148 -5.17 -1.24 -8.50
CA GLY A 148 -4.58 -0.48 -7.40
C GLY A 148 -4.86 1.02 -7.48
N ILE A 149 -4.71 1.62 -8.66
CA ILE A 149 -5.02 3.04 -8.91
C ILE A 149 -6.50 3.32 -8.69
N ILE A 150 -7.40 2.47 -9.18
CA ILE A 150 -8.85 2.62 -8.98
C ILE A 150 -9.16 2.63 -7.47
N PHE A 151 -8.60 1.71 -6.71
CA PHE A 151 -8.77 1.71 -5.25
C PHE A 151 -8.27 3.00 -4.59
N GLN A 152 -7.16 3.57 -5.07
CA GLN A 152 -6.68 4.85 -4.53
C GLN A 152 -7.54 6.04 -4.93
N ILE A 153 -8.11 6.04 -6.13
CA ILE A 153 -9.08 7.07 -6.54
C ILE A 153 -10.33 6.99 -5.66
N VAL A 154 -10.85 5.79 -5.41
CA VAL A 154 -12.00 5.58 -4.52
C VAL A 154 -11.68 6.03 -3.10
N ALA A 155 -10.50 5.67 -2.57
CA ALA A 155 -10.05 6.10 -1.25
C ALA A 155 -9.92 7.63 -1.16
N ALA A 156 -9.35 8.28 -2.18
CA ALA A 156 -9.27 9.73 -2.27
C ALA A 156 -10.67 10.36 -2.29
N ALA A 157 -11.57 9.87 -3.15
CA ALA A 157 -12.94 10.39 -3.26
C ALA A 157 -13.71 10.31 -1.94
N ILE A 158 -13.61 9.19 -1.22
CA ILE A 158 -14.23 9.02 0.11
C ILE A 158 -13.59 9.99 1.12
N HIS A 159 -12.26 10.08 1.13
CA HIS A 159 -11.54 10.98 2.02
C HIS A 159 -11.94 12.45 1.81
N PHE A 160 -12.04 12.91 0.56
CA PHE A 160 -12.46 14.28 0.23
C PHE A 160 -13.96 14.51 0.44
N SER A 161 -14.81 13.52 0.17
CA SER A 161 -16.27 13.64 0.41
C SER A 161 -16.60 13.78 1.90
N GLY A 162 -15.82 13.12 2.77
CA GLY A 162 -15.91 13.29 4.21
C GLY A 162 -15.51 14.69 4.72
N ILE A 163 -14.79 15.48 3.92
CA ILE A 163 -14.45 16.88 4.23
C ILE A 163 -15.66 17.77 3.99
N LYS A 164 -16.40 17.53 2.91
CA LYS A 164 -17.52 18.38 2.46
C LYS A 164 -18.72 18.37 3.42
N HIS A 165 -18.94 17.28 4.15
CA HIS A 165 -20.08 17.15 5.05
C HIS A 165 -19.97 17.98 6.35
N ARG A 166 -18.79 18.52 6.67
CA ARG A 166 -18.56 19.27 7.93
C ARG A 166 -18.43 20.78 7.74
N SER A 167 -18.38 21.26 6.49
CA SER A 167 -18.40 22.69 6.13
C SER A 167 -19.82 23.22 5.92
N SER A 168 -20.84 22.37 5.97
CA SER A 168 -22.26 22.73 5.88
C SER A 168 -22.95 22.88 7.25
N ASP A 169 -22.25 22.58 8.35
CA ASP A 169 -22.74 22.67 9.73
C ASP A 169 -22.07 23.80 10.55
N SER A 170 -21.38 24.75 9.88
CA SER A 170 -20.79 25.95 10.50
C SER A 170 -21.41 27.21 9.94
#